data_AF-A0AA40C7F4-F1
#
_entry.id   AF-A0AA40C7F4-F1
#
_cell.length_a   1.000
_cell.length_b   1.000
_cell.length_c   1.000
_cell.angle_alpha   90.00
_cell.angle_beta   90.00
_cell.angle_gamma   90.00
#
_symmetry.space_group_name_H-M   'P 1'
#
loop_
_entity.id
_entity.type
_entity.pdbx_description
1 polymer ?
#
loop_
_entity_poly.entity_id
_entity_poly.type
_entity_poly.pdbx_seq_one_letter_code
_entity_poly.pdbx_strand_id
1 'polypeptide(L)'
;MATYPPTTPISKSGLRADVKGEVGAYSTKKFMTSVQLSSGVTYVFFWNDDKGSNFISYLFGPTDTATYPPYRIMVDGSPIKNSDSYPLAAAEADNQIHLFYIDDSFIINELILNVPTKTWKKGKIATNQYKTRDSSAISATGSPVLKVNYIRASDSQISEAYYTCESWSTQAL
;
A
#
# COMPACT_ATOMS: atom_id res chain seq x y z
N MET A 1 -2.55 -15.35 -25.09
CA MET A 1 -3.52 -15.02 -24.01
C MET A 1 -2.78 -15.10 -22.69
N ALA A 2 -2.60 -13.98 -21.99
CA ALA A 2 -1.98 -14.01 -20.67
C ALA A 2 -3.00 -14.58 -19.66
N THR A 3 -2.70 -15.74 -19.09
CA THR A 3 -3.45 -16.35 -18.00
C THR A 3 -3.16 -15.59 -16.72
N TYR A 4 -4.21 -15.04 -16.10
CA TYR A 4 -4.12 -14.27 -14.87
C TYR A 4 -3.74 -15.16 -13.68
N PRO A 5 -2.82 -14.73 -12.78
CA PRO A 5 -2.70 -15.36 -11.46
C PRO A 5 -4.01 -15.14 -10.66
N PRO A 6 -4.29 -15.92 -9.60
CA PRO A 6 -5.56 -15.88 -8.90
C PRO A 6 -5.76 -14.54 -8.17
N THR A 7 -6.30 -13.56 -8.87
CA THR A 7 -6.88 -12.35 -8.29
C THR A 7 -8.38 -12.61 -8.14
N THR A 8 -8.89 -12.67 -6.93
CA THR A 8 -10.33 -12.79 -6.70
C THR A 8 -10.96 -11.39 -6.82
N PRO A 9 -11.81 -11.13 -7.82
CA PRO A 9 -12.58 -9.89 -7.86
C PRO A 9 -13.46 -9.80 -6.61
N ILE A 10 -13.55 -8.63 -6.01
CA ILE A 10 -14.41 -8.44 -4.84
C ILE A 10 -15.85 -8.29 -5.35
N SER A 11 -16.81 -9.01 -4.76
CA SER A 11 -18.23 -8.84 -5.09
C SER A 11 -18.67 -7.41 -4.76
N LYS A 12 -19.52 -6.80 -5.59
CA LYS A 12 -20.04 -5.42 -5.39
C LYS A 12 -20.61 -5.16 -3.98
N SER A 13 -21.06 -6.20 -3.28
CA SER A 13 -21.54 -6.14 -1.89
C SER A 13 -20.45 -5.91 -0.82
N GLY A 14 -19.17 -6.06 -1.16
CA GLY A 14 -18.01 -5.83 -0.28
C GLY A 14 -17.25 -4.53 -0.54
N LEU A 15 -17.81 -3.63 -1.36
CA LEU A 15 -17.34 -2.25 -1.53
C LEU A 15 -18.19 -1.34 -0.65
N ARG A 16 -17.87 -1.26 0.64
CA ARG A 16 -18.43 -0.22 1.51
C ARG A 16 -17.40 0.89 1.65
N ALA A 17 -17.45 1.87 0.76
CA ALA A 17 -17.07 3.23 1.13
C ALA A 17 -18.23 3.82 1.94
N ASP A 18 -18.53 3.26 3.12
CA ASP A 18 -19.56 3.81 4.01
C ASP A 18 -19.12 5.21 4.45
N VAL A 19 -19.65 6.21 3.77
CA VAL A 19 -19.81 7.58 4.25
C VAL A 19 -21.29 7.76 4.47
N LYS A 20 -21.85 7.04 5.47
CA LYS A 20 -23.13 7.36 6.10
C LYS A 20 -23.24 6.60 7.41
N GLY A 21 -23.53 7.37 8.46
CA GLY A 21 -23.27 7.07 9.85
C GLY A 21 -24.02 5.89 10.42
N GLU A 22 -23.33 5.21 11.33
CA GLU A 22 -23.85 4.75 12.61
C GLU A 22 -22.67 4.76 13.60
N VAL A 23 -22.89 5.35 14.78
CA VAL A 23 -21.87 5.55 15.81
C VAL A 23 -21.66 4.22 16.54
N GLY A 24 -20.86 3.35 15.92
CA GLY A 24 -20.08 2.30 16.57
C GLY A 24 -18.65 2.49 16.12
N ALA A 25 -17.68 2.47 17.04
CA ALA A 25 -16.31 2.95 16.84
C ALA A 25 -15.46 2.16 15.82
N TYR A 26 -15.82 2.24 14.53
CA TYR A 26 -14.99 1.86 13.41
C TYR A 26 -14.24 3.10 12.92
N SER A 27 -12.91 2.97 12.78
CA SER A 27 -12.02 4.03 12.31
C SER A 27 -12.53 4.63 11.00
N THR A 28 -12.79 5.95 11.02
CA THR A 28 -13.25 6.72 9.84
C THR A 28 -12.13 7.05 8.86
N LYS A 29 -10.88 6.62 9.14
CA LYS A 29 -9.71 6.97 8.33
C LYS A 29 -9.49 5.94 7.23
N LYS A 30 -9.99 6.20 6.02
CA LYS A 30 -9.65 5.39 4.83
C LYS A 30 -8.46 6.01 4.12
N PHE A 31 -7.28 5.44 4.32
CA PHE A 31 -6.08 5.86 3.59
C PHE A 31 -6.07 5.26 2.19
N MET A 32 -5.63 6.08 1.24
CA MET A 32 -5.39 5.68 -0.14
C MET A 32 -4.10 6.30 -0.65
N THR A 33 -3.52 5.67 -1.65
CA THR A 33 -2.37 6.20 -2.39
C THR A 33 -2.47 5.77 -3.85
N SER A 34 -1.76 6.45 -4.73
CA SER A 34 -1.76 6.13 -6.15
C SER A 34 -0.39 6.28 -6.74
N VAL A 35 -0.12 5.51 -7.79
CA VAL A 35 1.04 5.69 -8.66
C VAL A 35 0.57 5.67 -10.10
N GLN A 36 1.05 6.62 -10.88
CA GLN A 36 0.86 6.64 -12.32
C GLN A 36 2.14 6.14 -12.97
N LEU A 37 2.01 5.10 -13.79
CA LEU A 37 3.12 4.57 -14.55
C LEU A 37 3.41 5.46 -15.76
N SER A 38 4.64 5.42 -16.24
CA SER A 38 5.04 6.08 -17.51
C SER A 38 4.19 5.65 -18.72
N SER A 39 3.56 4.47 -18.66
CA SER A 39 2.60 3.96 -19.65
C SER A 39 1.23 4.66 -19.65
N GLY A 40 0.96 5.54 -18.68
CA GLY A 40 -0.32 6.22 -18.49
C GLY A 40 -1.35 5.45 -17.66
N VAL A 41 -1.05 4.20 -17.28
CA VAL A 41 -1.89 3.42 -16.35
C VAL A 41 -1.71 3.94 -14.93
N THR A 42 -2.82 4.20 -14.25
CA THR A 42 -2.83 4.57 -12.83
C THR A 42 -3.24 3.37 -11.99
N TYR A 43 -2.52 3.15 -10.89
CA TYR A 43 -2.90 2.22 -9.84
C TYR A 43 -3.32 3.03 -8.61
N VAL A 44 -4.45 2.66 -8.02
CA VAL A 44 -4.93 3.24 -6.76
C VAL A 44 -5.01 2.12 -5.74
N PHE A 45 -4.40 2.33 -4.58
CA PHE A 45 -4.35 1.42 -3.45
C PHE A 45 -5.12 2.00 -2.28
N PHE A 46 -5.87 1.16 -1.57
CA PHE A 46 -6.70 1.59 -0.46
C PHE A 46 -6.96 0.44 0.51
N TRP A 47 -7.24 0.78 1.76
CA TRP A 47 -7.83 -0.17 2.70
C TRP A 47 -9.31 -0.37 2.36
N ASN A 48 -9.71 -1.62 2.21
CA ASN A 48 -11.09 -2.01 2.06
C ASN A 48 -11.52 -2.82 3.29
N ASP A 49 -12.69 -2.51 3.82
CA ASP A 49 -13.29 -3.22 4.94
C ASP A 49 -14.36 -4.20 4.41
N ASP A 50 -14.17 -5.48 4.72
CA ASP A 50 -15.12 -6.55 4.43
C ASP A 50 -15.40 -7.26 5.76
N LYS A 51 -16.51 -6.86 6.38
CA LYS A 51 -17.07 -7.48 7.59
C LYS A 51 -16.11 -7.43 8.79
N GLY A 52 -15.45 -6.30 9.03
CA GLY A 52 -14.59 -6.09 10.21
C GLY A 52 -13.16 -6.58 10.00
N SER A 53 -12.70 -6.65 8.76
CA SER A 53 -11.32 -6.95 8.40
C SER A 53 -10.86 -5.96 7.34
N ASN A 54 -9.85 -5.16 7.66
CA ASN A 54 -9.22 -4.24 6.73
C ASN A 54 -8.16 -4.98 5.91
N PHE A 55 -8.32 -5.01 4.58
CA PHE A 55 -7.33 -5.55 3.66
C PHE A 55 -6.93 -4.52 2.63
N ILE A 56 -5.71 -4.65 2.12
CA ILE A 56 -5.24 -3.77 1.05
C ILE A 56 -5.83 -4.26 -0.27
N SER A 57 -6.48 -3.33 -0.96
CA SER A 57 -7.06 -3.50 -2.28
C SER A 57 -6.47 -2.52 -3.27
N TYR A 58 -6.63 -2.83 -4.55
CA TYR A 58 -6.22 -1.96 -5.62
C TYR A 58 -7.20 -1.98 -6.78
N LEU A 59 -7.25 -0.88 -7.52
CA LEU A 59 -7.83 -0.80 -8.84
C LEU A 59 -6.80 -0.19 -9.78
N PHE A 60 -6.91 -0.49 -11.08
CA PHE A 60 -5.99 0.06 -12.06
C PHE A 60 -6.66 0.21 -13.42
N GLY A 61 -6.15 1.17 -14.18
CA GLY A 61 -6.52 1.37 -15.57
C GLY A 61 -6.05 2.72 -16.10
N PRO A 62 -6.35 3.03 -17.37
CA PRO A 62 -6.10 4.34 -17.94
C PRO A 62 -6.95 5.43 -17.24
N THR A 63 -6.67 6.71 -17.49
CA THR A 63 -7.43 7.79 -16.84
C THR A 63 -8.83 8.02 -17.43
N ASP A 64 -9.21 7.30 -18.49
CA ASP A 64 -10.37 7.58 -19.34
C ASP A 64 -11.53 6.57 -19.24
N THR A 65 -11.41 5.52 -18.41
CA THR A 65 -12.50 4.53 -18.25
C THR A 65 -13.32 4.80 -16.99
N ALA A 66 -14.65 4.70 -17.12
CA ALA A 66 -15.60 5.09 -16.07
C ALA A 66 -15.80 4.07 -14.93
N THR A 67 -15.29 2.84 -15.05
CA THR A 67 -15.50 1.80 -14.03
C THR A 67 -14.34 0.82 -13.97
N TYR A 68 -13.78 0.65 -12.77
CA TYR A 68 -12.73 -0.33 -12.48
C TYR A 68 -13.16 -1.29 -11.38
N PRO A 69 -13.09 -2.61 -11.59
CA PRO A 69 -13.31 -3.56 -10.50
C PRO A 69 -12.14 -3.48 -9.52
N PRO A 70 -12.42 -3.50 -8.19
CA PRO A 70 -11.36 -3.61 -7.21
C PRO A 70 -10.86 -5.05 -7.10
N TYR A 71 -9.57 -5.17 -6.84
CA TYR A 71 -8.87 -6.41 -6.59
C TYR A 71 -8.31 -6.41 -5.17
N ARG A 72 -8.26 -7.57 -4.54
CA ARG A 72 -7.58 -7.77 -3.25
C ARG A 72 -6.12 -8.12 -3.50
N ILE A 73 -5.19 -7.53 -2.75
CA ILE A 73 -3.78 -7.93 -2.81
C ILE A 73 -3.62 -9.25 -2.07
N MET A 74 -3.03 -10.24 -2.74
CA MET A 74 -2.76 -11.57 -2.20
C MET A 74 -1.26 -11.84 -2.32
N VAL A 75 -0.61 -12.22 -1.23
CA VAL A 75 0.78 -12.70 -1.21
C VAL A 75 0.80 -14.10 -0.63
N ASP A 76 1.43 -15.04 -1.34
CA ASP A 76 1.47 -16.46 -0.95
C ASP A 76 0.08 -17.05 -0.63
N GLY A 77 -0.93 -16.64 -1.40
CA GLY A 77 -2.32 -17.08 -1.24
C GLY A 77 -3.08 -16.44 -0.09
N SER A 78 -2.46 -15.54 0.69
CA SER A 78 -3.07 -14.86 1.83
C SER A 78 -3.26 -13.36 1.57
N PRO A 79 -4.40 -12.77 1.97
CA PRO A 79 -4.58 -11.34 1.88
C PRO A 79 -3.73 -10.63 2.95
N ILE A 80 -3.28 -9.42 2.63
CA ILE A 80 -2.65 -8.53 3.61
C ILE A 80 -3.75 -7.86 4.43
N LYS A 81 -3.70 -8.06 5.74
CA LYS A 81 -4.72 -7.58 6.69
C LYS A 81 -4.07 -6.75 7.80
N ASN A 82 -4.81 -5.76 8.27
CA ASN A 82 -4.53 -5.03 9.51
C ASN A 82 -5.82 -4.86 10.32
N SER A 83 -5.69 -4.59 11.61
CA SER A 83 -6.83 -4.29 12.49
C SER A 83 -7.45 -2.92 12.18
N ASP A 84 -6.65 -1.96 11.74
CA ASP A 84 -7.08 -0.61 11.34
C ASP A 84 -6.57 -0.26 9.92
N SER A 85 -7.09 0.82 9.37
CA SER A 85 -6.60 1.47 8.18
C SER A 85 -5.44 2.41 8.53
N TYR A 86 -4.21 1.98 8.25
CA TYR A 86 -3.02 2.81 8.41
C TYR A 86 -2.61 3.52 7.12
N PRO A 87 -1.76 4.56 7.19
CA PRO A 87 -1.24 5.24 6.01
C PRO A 87 -0.60 4.31 4.98
N LEU A 88 -0.83 4.66 3.70
CA LEU A 88 -0.29 3.97 2.53
C LEU A 88 0.54 4.97 1.71
N ALA A 89 1.61 4.50 1.09
CA ALA A 89 2.36 5.26 0.09
C ALA A 89 2.82 4.33 -1.03
N ALA A 90 2.79 4.81 -2.27
CA ALA A 90 3.24 4.02 -3.42
C ALA A 90 4.26 4.79 -4.25
N ALA A 91 5.20 4.05 -4.86
CA ALA A 91 6.17 4.58 -5.81
C ALA A 91 6.45 3.56 -6.92
N GLU A 92 6.77 4.04 -8.12
CA GLU A 92 7.31 3.21 -9.19
C GLU A 92 8.84 3.28 -9.16
N ALA A 93 9.49 2.13 -9.08
CA ALA A 93 10.95 1.99 -9.18
C ALA A 93 11.27 0.69 -9.93
N ASP A 94 12.26 0.71 -10.82
CA ASP A 94 12.73 -0.48 -11.57
C ASP A 94 11.60 -1.30 -12.25
N ASN A 95 10.64 -0.60 -12.87
CA ASN A 95 9.44 -1.18 -13.51
C ASN A 95 8.54 -2.00 -12.55
N GLN A 96 8.65 -1.74 -11.26
CA GLN A 96 7.84 -2.35 -10.21
C GLN A 96 7.11 -1.25 -9.45
N ILE A 97 5.93 -1.59 -8.94
CA ILE A 97 5.24 -0.72 -8.00
C ILE A 97 5.58 -1.21 -6.60
N HIS A 98 6.12 -0.31 -5.79
CA HIS A 98 6.40 -0.50 -4.38
C HIS A 98 5.29 0.18 -3.59
N LEU A 99 4.50 -0.61 -2.86
CA LEU A 99 3.46 -0.15 -1.97
C LEU A 99 3.92 -0.34 -0.53
N PHE A 100 4.04 0.78 0.18
CA PHE A 100 4.38 0.83 1.59
C PHE A 100 3.12 0.96 2.43
N TYR A 101 3.10 0.22 3.53
CA TYR A 101 2.03 0.27 4.52
C TYR A 101 2.61 0.11 5.92
N ILE A 102 1.90 0.61 6.92
CA ILE A 102 2.22 0.38 8.33
C ILE A 102 1.35 -0.76 8.85
N ASP A 103 1.92 -1.67 9.64
CA ASP A 103 1.17 -2.75 10.30
C ASP A 103 0.70 -2.38 11.72
N ASP A 104 -0.02 -3.30 12.38
CA ASP A 104 -0.52 -3.12 13.75
C ASP A 104 0.61 -2.95 14.79
N SER A 105 1.87 -3.25 14.45
CA SER A 105 3.05 -3.02 15.30
C SER A 105 3.72 -1.67 15.03
N PHE A 106 3.12 -0.84 14.18
CA PHE A 106 3.64 0.42 13.68
C PHE A 106 4.97 0.28 12.94
N ILE A 107 5.19 -0.84 12.24
CA ILE A 107 6.38 -1.10 11.44
C ILE A 107 6.07 -0.86 9.96
N ILE A 108 6.98 -0.20 9.26
CA ILE A 108 6.88 -0.03 7.81
C ILE A 108 7.12 -1.37 7.12
N ASN A 109 6.17 -1.75 6.27
CA ASN A 109 6.18 -2.93 5.42
C ASN A 109 6.09 -2.52 3.95
N GLU A 110 6.42 -3.46 3.05
CA GLU A 110 6.47 -3.24 1.61
C GLU A 110 5.84 -4.42 0.87
N LEU A 111 5.00 -4.10 -0.11
CA LEU A 111 4.47 -5.02 -1.10
C LEU A 111 4.96 -4.57 -2.47
N ILE A 112 5.46 -5.51 -3.26
CA ILE A 112 6.04 -5.24 -4.57
C ILE A 112 5.18 -5.91 -5.62
N LEU A 113 4.66 -5.11 -6.55
CA LEU A 113 3.96 -5.60 -7.73
C LEU A 113 4.91 -5.61 -8.92
N ASN A 114 5.12 -6.81 -9.49
CA ASN A 114 5.64 -6.92 -10.84
C ASN A 114 4.49 -6.59 -11.82
N VAL A 115 4.56 -5.42 -12.46
CA VAL A 115 3.48 -4.93 -13.33
C VAL A 115 3.21 -5.86 -14.52
N PRO A 116 4.24 -6.34 -15.27
CA PRO A 116 4.03 -7.29 -16.37
C PRO A 116 3.29 -8.58 -15.98
N THR A 117 3.68 -9.22 -14.88
CA THR A 117 3.12 -10.52 -14.47
C THR A 117 1.94 -10.40 -13.52
N LYS A 118 1.69 -9.19 -12.99
CA LYS A 118 0.68 -8.90 -11.97
C LYS A 118 0.83 -9.77 -10.71
N THR A 119 2.05 -10.11 -10.37
CA THR A 119 2.37 -10.92 -9.18
C THR A 119 2.85 -10.03 -8.05
N TRP A 120 2.33 -10.29 -6.85
CA TRP A 120 2.71 -9.61 -5.62
C TRP A 120 3.71 -10.44 -4.81
N LYS A 121 4.67 -9.75 -4.18
CA LYS A 121 5.59 -10.33 -3.18
C LYS A 121 5.80 -9.34 -2.04
N LYS A 122 6.29 -9.82 -0.90
CA LYS A 122 6.79 -8.94 0.17
C LYS A 122 8.15 -8.37 -0.20
N GLY A 123 8.32 -7.09 0.09
CA GLY A 123 9.61 -6.42 0.03
C GLY A 123 10.46 -6.68 1.28
N LYS A 124 11.66 -6.10 1.31
CA LYS A 124 12.66 -6.38 2.36
C LYS A 124 12.66 -5.33 3.48
N ILE A 125 11.94 -4.21 3.33
CA ILE A 125 12.03 -3.09 4.29
C ILE A 125 11.74 -3.50 5.75
N ALA A 126 10.77 -4.39 5.95
CA ALA A 126 10.34 -4.84 7.27
C ALA A 126 11.47 -5.49 8.09
N THR A 127 12.51 -6.03 7.45
CA THR A 127 13.69 -6.59 8.15
C THR A 127 14.44 -5.55 9.01
N ASN A 128 14.27 -4.26 8.71
CA ASN A 128 14.94 -3.17 9.43
C ASN A 128 14.11 -2.62 10.61
N GLN A 129 12.86 -3.07 10.75
CA GLN A 129 12.00 -2.71 11.89
C GLN A 129 11.84 -1.19 12.08
N TYR A 130 11.73 -0.44 10.98
CA TYR A 130 11.51 1.01 11.05
C TYR A 130 10.15 1.32 11.67
N LYS A 131 10.17 1.74 12.93
CA LYS A 131 8.98 2.00 13.73
C LYS A 131 8.49 3.44 13.60
N THR A 132 7.22 3.60 13.27
CA THR A 132 6.57 4.90 13.09
C THR A 132 5.85 5.34 14.37
N ARG A 133 5.58 6.63 14.50
CA ARG A 133 4.49 7.07 15.39
C ARG A 133 3.15 6.55 14.89
N ASP A 134 2.22 6.40 15.83
CA ASP A 134 0.82 6.03 15.58
C ASP A 134 0.08 7.01 14.66
N SER A 135 0.50 8.26 14.71
CA SER A 135 -0.02 9.41 13.96
C SER A 135 0.83 9.73 12.72
N SER A 136 1.86 8.93 12.42
CA SER A 136 2.74 9.16 11.28
C SER A 136 1.98 9.03 9.97
N ALA A 137 2.01 10.06 9.12
CA ALA A 137 1.81 9.84 7.68
C ALA A 137 3.03 9.14 7.07
N ILE A 138 2.88 8.60 5.85
CA ILE A 138 4.01 8.12 5.05
C ILE A 138 3.93 8.66 3.63
N SER A 139 5.07 8.84 2.98
CA SER A 139 5.18 9.19 1.57
C SER A 139 6.30 8.37 0.92
N ALA A 140 6.24 8.14 -0.39
CA ALA A 140 7.25 7.38 -1.11
C ALA A 140 7.61 8.04 -2.43
N THR A 141 8.87 7.88 -2.85
CA THR A 141 9.37 8.30 -4.16
C THR A 141 10.25 7.20 -4.73
N GLY A 142 10.27 7.01 -6.05
CA GLY A 142 10.95 5.89 -6.68
C GLY A 142 12.18 6.25 -7.53
N SER A 143 12.43 7.54 -7.77
CA SER A 143 13.52 8.00 -8.63
C SER A 143 14.24 9.20 -8.00
N PRO A 144 15.59 9.27 -8.06
CA PRO A 144 16.52 8.27 -8.61
C PRO A 144 16.74 7.05 -7.70
N VAL A 145 16.23 7.10 -6.48
CA VAL A 145 16.37 6.05 -5.46
C VAL A 145 15.00 5.85 -4.83
N LEU A 146 14.63 4.60 -4.59
CA LEU A 146 13.40 4.28 -3.85
C LEU A 146 13.53 4.72 -2.40
N LYS A 147 12.60 5.57 -1.95
CA LYS A 147 12.58 6.21 -0.63
C LYS A 147 11.20 6.15 -0.02
N VAL A 148 11.13 6.06 1.30
CA VAL A 148 9.92 6.25 2.10
C VAL A 148 10.21 7.19 3.27
N ASN A 149 9.40 8.23 3.43
CA ASN A 149 9.50 9.17 4.54
C ASN A 149 8.42 8.88 5.59
N TYR A 150 8.78 9.00 6.86
CA TYR A 150 7.91 8.70 7.99
C TYR A 150 8.32 9.50 9.23
N ILE A 151 7.42 9.59 10.22
CA ILE A 151 7.68 10.16 11.53
C ILE A 151 8.11 9.04 12.47
N ARG A 152 9.32 9.11 13.00
CA ARG A 152 9.88 8.07 13.89
C ARG A 152 9.17 8.01 15.22
N ALA A 153 8.96 6.79 15.72
CA ALA A 153 8.37 6.56 17.03
C ALA A 153 9.20 7.17 18.18
N SER A 154 10.53 7.10 18.08
CA SER A 154 11.47 7.43 19.15
C SER A 154 11.51 8.92 19.53
N ASP A 155 11.48 9.79 18.53
CA ASP A 155 11.76 11.22 18.70
C ASP A 155 10.81 12.13 17.92
N SER A 156 9.84 11.58 17.18
CA SER A 156 8.90 12.32 16.33
C SER A 156 9.55 13.12 15.21
N GLN A 157 10.83 12.86 14.90
CA GLN A 157 11.50 13.48 13.76
C GLN A 157 11.07 12.79 12.47
N ILE A 158 11.10 13.55 11.38
CA ILE A 158 10.94 12.98 10.04
C ILE A 158 12.23 12.23 9.70
N SER A 159 12.07 11.03 9.17
CA SER A 159 13.17 10.21 8.70
C SER A 159 12.87 9.68 7.32
N GLU A 160 13.91 9.56 6.51
CA GLU A 160 13.88 8.94 5.21
C GLU A 160 14.53 7.56 5.32
N ALA A 161 13.82 6.52 4.91
CA ALA A 161 14.42 5.23 4.59
C ALA A 161 14.61 5.14 3.07
N TYR A 162 15.78 4.72 2.62
CA TYR A 162 16.15 4.66 1.20
C TYR A 162 16.78 3.32 0.85
N TYR A 163 16.53 2.84 -0.37
CA TYR A 163 16.99 1.55 -0.85
C TYR A 163 18.20 1.69 -1.77
N THR A 164 19.36 1.22 -1.33
CA THR A 164 20.61 1.27 -2.09
C THR A 164 21.39 -0.02 -1.91
N CYS A 165 22.08 -0.49 -2.95
CA CYS A 165 22.94 -1.68 -2.88
C CYS A 165 22.21 -2.89 -2.25
N GLU A 166 20.98 -3.12 -2.71
CA GLU A 166 20.10 -4.22 -2.27
C GLU A 166 19.64 -4.19 -0.79
N SER A 167 19.92 -3.11 -0.07
CA SER A 167 19.61 -2.95 1.35
C SER A 167 18.89 -1.63 1.63
N TRP A 168 18.14 -1.61 2.73
CA TRP A 168 17.52 -0.40 3.23
C TRP A 168 18.43 0.28 4.25
N SER A 169 18.55 1.59 4.14
CA SER A 169 19.25 2.45 5.10
C SER A 169 18.34 3.60 5.51
N THR A 170 18.70 4.32 6.57
CA THR A 170 17.89 5.41 7.14
C THR A 170 18.75 6.64 7.41
N GLN A 171 18.14 7.82 7.25
CA GLN A 171 18.68 9.10 7.66
C GLN A 171 17.58 9.99 8.28
N ALA A 172 17.97 10.93 9.14
CA ALA A 172 17.07 12.00 9.60
C ALA A 172 16.95 13.07 8.50
N LEU A 173 15.80 13.74 8.43
CA LEU A 173 15.56 14.90 7.58
C LEU A 173 15.47 16.19 8.41
#